data_AF-A0A2D7UGV1-F1
#
_entry.id   AF-A0A2D7UGV1-F1
#
_cell.length_a   1.000
_cell.length_b   1.000
_cell.length_c   1.000
_cell.angle_alpha   90.00
_cell.angle_beta   90.00
_cell.angle_gamma   90.00
#
_symmetry.space_group_name_H-M   'P 1'
#
loop_
_entity.id
_entity.type
_entity.pdbx_description
1 polymer ?
#
loop_
_entity_poly.entity_id
_entity_poly.type
_entity_poly.pdbx_seq_one_letter_code
_entity_poly.pdbx_strand_id
1 'polypeptide(L)'
;MNELDNSWHPEKMLEVQLKEPDDFLKVRETLTRIGVASRKDKKLFQSCHILHKQGRYFITHFKELFALDGKEANLTDNDIERRNTIAQLLADWGLIAIINATVAEKKAPLSQIKVLSFKEKNDWDLQAKYNIGKKIEDEGTEV
;
A
#
# COMPACT_ATOMS: atom_id res chain seq x y z
N MET A 1 -15.99 -8.52 26.76
CA MET A 1 -14.67 -8.66 26.13
C MET A 1 -14.92 -8.83 24.65
N ASN A 2 -14.68 -7.81 23.83
CA ASN A 2 -14.82 -7.97 22.38
C ASN A 2 -13.48 -8.49 21.86
N GLU A 3 -13.42 -9.79 21.64
CA GLU A 3 -12.39 -10.44 20.84
C GLU A 3 -12.62 -10.05 19.37
N LEU A 4 -12.08 -8.89 18.98
CA LEU A 4 -11.79 -8.65 17.58
C LEU A 4 -10.66 -9.61 17.22
N ASP A 5 -10.99 -10.73 16.57
CA ASP A 5 -10.01 -11.59 15.91
C ASP A 5 -9.42 -10.85 14.71
N ASN A 6 -8.59 -9.85 15.03
CA ASN A 6 -7.84 -9.05 14.08
C ASN A 6 -6.55 -9.84 13.83
N SER A 7 -6.63 -10.88 13.01
CA SER A 7 -5.53 -11.81 12.70
C SER A 7 -4.27 -11.15 12.09
N TRP A 8 -4.28 -9.83 11.89
CA TRP A 8 -3.16 -9.02 11.44
C TRP A 8 -2.51 -8.23 12.58
N HIS A 9 -1.18 -8.23 12.62
CA HIS A 9 -0.39 -7.46 13.57
C HIS A 9 0.66 -6.60 12.83
N PRO A 10 1.09 -5.45 13.39
CA PRO A 10 2.10 -4.57 12.79
C PRO A 10 3.42 -5.26 12.44
N GLU A 11 3.75 -6.35 13.14
CA GLU A 11 4.94 -7.18 12.88
C GLU A 11 4.89 -7.87 11.50
N LYS A 12 3.71 -7.97 10.87
CA LYS A 12 3.51 -8.54 9.53
C LYS A 12 3.70 -7.53 8.39
N MET A 13 3.95 -6.24 8.70
CA MET A 13 4.25 -5.23 7.69
C MET A 13 5.56 -5.55 6.97
N LEU A 14 5.61 -5.26 5.67
CA LEU A 14 6.81 -5.50 4.88
C LEU A 14 7.82 -4.37 5.09
N GLU A 15 8.83 -4.62 5.91
CA GLU A 15 9.92 -3.68 6.12
C GLU A 15 10.82 -3.55 4.89
N VAL A 16 11.19 -2.30 4.60
CA VAL A 16 12.06 -1.94 3.47
C VAL A 16 13.08 -0.90 3.90
N GLN A 17 14.15 -0.80 3.12
CA GLN A 17 15.18 0.23 3.26
C GLN A 17 15.12 1.19 2.07
N LEU A 18 15.33 2.47 2.34
CA LEU A 18 15.55 3.50 1.33
C LEU A 18 17.05 3.78 1.23
N LYS A 19 17.52 4.17 0.04
CA LYS A 19 18.91 4.58 -0.15
C LYS A 19 19.17 5.91 0.55
N GLU A 20 18.26 6.86 0.36
CA GLU A 20 18.30 8.18 1.00
C GLU A 20 16.92 8.49 1.64
N PRO A 21 16.85 9.23 2.77
CA PRO A 21 15.58 9.60 3.38
C PRO A 21 14.62 10.34 2.43
N ASP A 22 15.16 11.15 1.52
CA ASP A 22 14.38 11.92 0.53
C ASP A 22 13.73 11.03 -0.54
N ASP A 23 14.23 9.80 -0.73
CA ASP A 23 13.58 8.82 -1.62
C ASP A 23 12.18 8.44 -1.13
N PHE A 24 11.86 8.71 0.13
CA PHE A 24 10.51 8.52 0.67
C PHE A 24 9.46 9.23 -0.19
N LEU A 25 9.71 10.47 -0.61
CA LEU A 25 8.78 11.22 -1.44
C LEU A 25 8.65 10.63 -2.86
N LYS A 26 9.75 10.10 -3.40
CA LYS A 26 9.78 9.45 -4.73
C LYS A 26 8.98 8.15 -4.71
N VAL A 27 9.17 7.32 -3.67
CA VAL A 27 8.40 6.08 -3.49
C VAL A 27 6.93 6.41 -3.26
N ARG A 28 6.63 7.40 -2.42
CA ARG A 28 5.26 7.85 -2.14
C ARG A 28 4.53 8.30 -3.41
N GLU A 29 5.17 9.10 -4.27
CA GLU A 29 4.59 9.51 -5.57
C GLU A 29 4.42 8.32 -6.50
N THR A 30 5.43 7.46 -6.60
CA THR A 30 5.39 6.28 -7.47
C THR A 30 4.21 5.38 -7.12
N LEU A 31 3.96 5.17 -5.82
CA LEU A 31 2.85 4.34 -5.34
C LEU A 31 1.47 4.89 -5.71
N THR A 32 1.27 6.21 -5.88
CA THR A 32 -0.04 6.76 -6.30
C THR A 32 -0.42 6.35 -7.72
N ARG A 33 0.58 5.92 -8.52
CA ARG A 33 0.43 5.47 -9.90
C ARG A 33 0.37 3.95 -10.04
N ILE A 34 0.25 3.21 -8.93
CA ILE A 34 0.21 1.74 -8.91
C ILE A 34 -0.98 1.23 -8.11
N GLY A 35 -1.79 0.36 -8.72
CA GLY A 35 -2.87 -0.30 -8.01
C GLY A 35 -3.86 -1.02 -8.92
N VAL A 36 -5.14 -0.98 -8.55
CA VAL A 36 -6.22 -1.65 -9.30
C VAL A 36 -6.92 -0.64 -10.20
N ALA A 37 -7.09 -0.96 -11.48
CA ALA A 37 -7.71 -0.07 -12.45
C ALA A 37 -9.19 -0.41 -12.70
N SER A 38 -10.07 0.60 -12.64
CA SER A 38 -11.35 0.56 -13.34
C SER A 38 -11.15 1.15 -14.74
N ARG A 39 -11.10 0.29 -15.76
CA ARG A 39 -10.90 0.74 -17.15
C ARG A 39 -12.10 1.52 -17.70
N LYS A 40 -13.32 1.15 -17.26
CA LYS A 40 -14.56 1.82 -17.67
C LYS A 40 -14.56 3.29 -17.26
N ASP A 41 -14.12 3.56 -16.03
CA ASP A 41 -14.16 4.90 -15.44
C ASP A 41 -12.82 5.64 -15.53
N LYS A 42 -11.79 5.02 -16.15
CA LYS A 42 -10.39 5.48 -16.13
C LYS A 42 -9.90 5.85 -14.72
N LYS A 43 -10.25 5.04 -13.71
CA LYS A 43 -9.82 5.23 -12.32
C LYS A 43 -8.70 4.27 -11.97
N LEU A 44 -7.71 4.77 -11.25
CA LEU A 44 -6.68 3.93 -10.62
C LEU A 44 -6.81 4.05 -9.10
N PHE A 45 -7.10 2.93 -8.44
CA PHE A 45 -7.15 2.85 -6.99
C PHE A 45 -5.80 2.42 -6.43
N GLN A 46 -5.09 3.35 -5.80
CA GLN A 46 -3.82 3.11 -5.13
C GLN A 46 -3.96 1.98 -4.12
N SER A 47 -3.09 0.97 -4.23
CA SER A 47 -3.16 -0.23 -3.38
C SER A 47 -2.21 -0.20 -2.19
N CYS A 48 -0.99 0.30 -2.40
CA CYS A 48 0.08 0.28 -1.39
C CYS A 48 0.57 1.69 -1.05
N HIS A 49 1.11 1.82 0.16
CA HIS A 49 1.60 3.05 0.74
C HIS A 49 2.98 2.80 1.36
N ILE A 50 3.81 3.83 1.41
CA ILE A 50 5.03 3.82 2.20
C ILE A 50 4.75 4.49 3.55
N LEU A 51 5.06 3.78 4.63
CA LEU A 51 4.92 4.23 6.01
C LEU A 51 6.31 4.43 6.62
N HIS A 52 6.50 5.54 7.34
CA HIS A 52 7.68 5.76 8.17
C HIS A 52 7.24 5.71 9.64
N LYS A 53 7.79 4.76 10.41
CA LYS A 53 7.43 4.55 11.82
C LYS A 53 8.67 4.14 12.61
N GLN A 54 8.96 4.89 13.68
CA GLN A 54 10.08 4.61 14.61
C GLN A 54 11.44 4.42 13.90
N GLY A 55 11.74 5.25 12.89
CA GLY A 55 13.00 5.20 12.13
C GLY A 55 13.08 4.09 11.08
N ARG A 56 11.98 3.37 10.82
CA ARG A 56 11.90 2.26 9.85
C ARG A 56 10.87 2.57 8.78
N TYR A 57 11.08 2.01 7.58
CA TYR A 57 10.19 2.18 6.44
C TYR A 57 9.47 0.88 6.12
N PHE A 58 8.20 0.98 5.71
CA PHE A 58 7.37 -0.17 5.38
C PHE A 58 6.59 0.08 4.10
N ILE A 59 6.43 -0.96 3.28
CA ILE A 59 5.41 -0.99 2.22
C ILE A 59 4.20 -1.73 2.77
N THR A 60 3.06 -1.04 2.82
CA THR A 60 1.82 -1.55 3.40
C THR A 60 0.67 -1.45 2.42
N HIS A 61 -0.19 -2.46 2.37
CA HIS A 61 -1.48 -2.36 1.70
C HIS A 61 -2.41 -1.41 2.48
N PHE A 62 -3.30 -0.68 1.81
CA PHE A 62 -4.20 0.28 2.48
C PHE A 62 -5.08 -0.37 3.57
N LYS A 63 -5.41 -1.66 3.41
CA LYS A 63 -6.14 -2.44 4.42
C LYS A 63 -5.30 -2.74 5.67
N GLU A 64 -3.99 -2.91 5.52
CA GLU A 64 -3.09 -3.02 6.68
C GLU A 64 -3.09 -1.71 7.49
N LEU A 65 -3.23 -0.56 6.82
CA LEU A 65 -3.36 0.73 7.48
C LEU A 65 -4.70 0.89 8.19
N PHE A 66 -5.81 0.40 7.60
CA PHE A 66 -7.10 0.32 8.32
C PHE A 66 -7.00 -0.54 9.58
N ALA A 67 -6.35 -1.71 9.50
CA ALA A 67 -6.14 -2.58 10.65
C ALA A 67 -5.25 -1.91 11.72
N LEU A 68 -4.21 -1.17 11.30
CA LEU A 68 -3.32 -0.41 12.19
C LEU A 68 -4.08 0.67 12.97
N ASP A 69 -5.12 1.26 12.34
CA ASP A 69 -6.01 2.24 12.97
C ASP A 69 -7.15 1.58 13.77
N GLY A 70 -7.17 0.25 13.91
CA GLY A 70 -8.20 -0.50 14.62
C GLY A 70 -9.54 -0.60 13.89
N LYS A 71 -9.58 -0.28 12.59
CA LYS A 71 -10.77 -0.38 11.73
C LYS A 71 -10.89 -1.77 11.10
N GLU A 72 -12.11 -2.14 10.73
CA GLU A 72 -12.34 -3.36 9.96
C GLU A 72 -11.65 -3.26 8.58
N ALA A 73 -10.70 -4.17 8.33
CA ALA A 73 -9.84 -4.11 7.15
C ALA A 73 -10.22 -5.11 6.06
N ASN A 74 -10.92 -6.21 6.39
CA ASN A 74 -11.22 -7.32 5.48
C ASN A 74 -10.00 -7.71 4.62
N LEU A 75 -8.84 -7.86 5.26
CA LEU A 75 -7.55 -8.14 4.62
C LEU A 75 -7.52 -9.60 4.13
N THR A 76 -7.12 -9.81 2.87
CA THR A 76 -7.03 -11.13 2.25
C THR A 76 -5.59 -11.46 1.84
N ASP A 77 -5.28 -12.74 1.64
CA ASP A 77 -3.97 -13.17 1.12
C ASP A 77 -3.62 -12.48 -0.20
N ASN A 78 -4.60 -12.31 -1.09
CA ASN A 78 -4.38 -11.64 -2.37
C ASN A 78 -4.01 -10.14 -2.20
N ASP A 79 -4.46 -9.48 -1.13
CA ASP A 79 -4.04 -8.10 -0.81
C ASP A 79 -2.55 -8.06 -0.42
N ILE A 80 -2.09 -9.05 0.37
CA ILE A 80 -0.68 -9.22 0.75
C ILE A 80 0.17 -9.59 -0.47
N GLU A 81 -0.31 -10.49 -1.33
CA GLU A 81 0.36 -10.88 -2.55
C GLU A 81 0.51 -9.72 -3.54
N ARG A 82 -0.49 -8.82 -3.65
CA ARG A 82 -0.36 -7.57 -4.42
C ARG A 82 0.66 -6.64 -3.81
N ARG A 83 0.67 -6.45 -2.48
CA ARG A 83 1.70 -5.67 -1.77
C ARG A 83 3.10 -6.19 -2.10
N ASN A 84 3.27 -7.51 -2.06
CA ASN A 84 4.55 -8.16 -2.34
C ASN A 84 4.99 -7.94 -3.80
N THR A 85 4.09 -8.08 -4.77
CA THR A 85 4.40 -7.80 -6.19
C THR A 85 4.77 -6.32 -6.39
N ILE A 86 4.04 -5.38 -5.77
CA ILE A 86 4.35 -3.95 -5.86
C ILE A 86 5.70 -3.63 -5.21
N ALA A 87 5.98 -4.18 -4.02
CA ALA A 87 7.26 -4.01 -3.35
C ALA A 87 8.42 -4.57 -4.20
N GLN A 88 8.22 -5.73 -4.84
CA GLN A 88 9.22 -6.27 -5.77
C GLN A 88 9.47 -5.32 -6.94
N LEU A 89 8.43 -4.78 -7.58
CA LEU A 89 8.60 -3.82 -8.67
C LEU A 89 9.42 -2.59 -8.25
N LEU A 90 9.15 -2.05 -7.05
CA LEU A 90 9.92 -0.94 -6.50
C LEU A 90 11.38 -1.31 -6.24
N ALA A 91 11.64 -2.54 -5.78
CA ALA A 91 12.98 -3.06 -5.57
C ALA A 91 13.74 -3.27 -6.88
N ASP A 92 13.07 -3.81 -7.91
CA ASP A 92 13.63 -4.01 -9.25
C ASP A 92 14.01 -2.67 -9.91
N TRP A 93 13.29 -1.59 -9.59
CA TRP A 93 13.63 -0.22 -10.01
C TRP A 93 14.67 0.46 -9.14
N GLY A 94 15.17 -0.21 -8.11
CA GLY A 94 16.17 0.32 -7.19
C GLY A 94 15.67 1.45 -6.28
N LEU A 95 14.34 1.56 -6.10
CA LEU A 95 13.74 2.58 -5.23
C LEU A 95 13.75 2.18 -3.76
N ILE A 96 13.73 0.87 -3.49
CA ILE A 96 13.73 0.30 -2.14
C ILE A 96 14.59 -0.99 -2.11
N ALA A 97 14.96 -1.43 -0.92
CA ALA A 97 15.44 -2.81 -0.69
C ALA A 97 14.52 -3.51 0.31
N ILE A 98 14.08 -4.73 0.00
CA ILE A 98 13.24 -5.53 0.92
C ILE A 98 14.15 -6.16 1.97
N ILE A 99 13.88 -5.91 3.26
CA ILE A 99 14.73 -6.42 4.36
C ILE A 99 14.60 -7.93 4.53
N ASN A 100 13.36 -8.45 4.51
CA ASN A 100 13.10 -9.89 4.61
C ASN A 100 12.31 -10.37 3.39
N ALA A 101 13.03 -10.90 2.40
CA ALA A 101 12.44 -11.37 1.14
C ALA A 101 11.46 -12.53 1.32
N THR A 102 11.57 -13.33 2.39
CA THR A 102 10.66 -14.47 2.64
C THR A 102 9.22 -14.00 2.90
N VAL A 103 9.04 -12.83 3.49
CA VAL A 103 7.72 -12.19 3.70
C VAL A 103 7.06 -11.78 2.38
N ALA A 104 7.88 -11.56 1.35
CA ALA A 104 7.46 -11.14 0.01
C ALA A 104 7.48 -12.27 -1.05
N GLU A 105 7.54 -13.53 -0.62
CA GLU A 105 7.68 -14.68 -1.53
C GLU A 105 6.44 -14.88 -2.42
N LYS A 106 5.25 -14.93 -1.79
CA LYS A 106 3.98 -15.07 -2.51
C LYS A 106 3.61 -13.74 -3.18
N LYS A 107 3.28 -13.79 -4.47
CA LYS A 107 3.09 -12.63 -5.33
C LYS A 107 1.85 -12.79 -6.19
N ALA A 108 1.06 -11.73 -6.28
CA ALA A 108 -0.11 -11.70 -7.14
C ALA A 108 0.33 -11.53 -8.60
N PRO A 109 -0.42 -12.07 -9.58
CA PRO A 109 -0.12 -11.87 -11.00
C PRO A 109 -0.07 -10.39 -11.38
N LEU A 110 0.90 -10.00 -12.21
CA LEU A 110 1.02 -8.63 -12.72
C LEU A 110 -0.24 -8.17 -13.48
N SER A 111 -1.03 -9.08 -14.05
CA SER A 111 -2.30 -8.76 -14.70
C SER A 111 -3.34 -8.13 -13.76
N GLN A 112 -3.20 -8.33 -12.45
CA GLN A 112 -4.07 -7.71 -11.44
C GLN A 112 -3.60 -6.30 -11.02
N ILE A 113 -2.44 -5.85 -11.50
CA ILE A 113 -1.79 -4.60 -11.07
C ILE A 113 -1.59 -3.70 -12.28
N LYS A 114 -2.20 -2.51 -12.24
CA LYS A 114 -1.95 -1.45 -13.22
C LYS A 114 -0.85 -0.54 -12.69
N VAL A 115 0.17 -0.36 -13.52
CA VAL A 115 1.20 0.68 -13.36
C VAL A 115 0.93 1.75 -14.42
N LEU A 116 0.91 3.01 -14.00
CA LEU A 116 0.84 4.16 -14.88
C LEU A 116 2.22 4.83 -14.97
N SER A 117 2.70 5.06 -16.19
CA SER A 117 3.83 5.94 -16.43
C SER A 117 3.52 7.38 -15.97
N PHE A 118 4.56 8.18 -15.77
CA PHE A 118 4.37 9.58 -15.39
C PHE A 118 3.59 10.38 -16.46
N LYS A 119 3.74 10.00 -17.74
CA LYS A 119 3.08 10.70 -18.87
C LYS A 119 1.58 10.44 -18.92
N GLU A 120 1.15 9.21 -18.62
CA GLU A 120 -0.27 8.83 -18.71
C GLU A 120 -1.06 9.17 -17.45
N LYS A 121 -0.42 9.59 -16.35
CA LYS A 121 -1.10 9.76 -15.05
C LYS A 121 -2.23 10.79 -15.06
N ASN A 122 -2.14 11.79 -15.94
CA ASN A 122 -3.15 12.85 -16.08
C ASN A 122 -4.39 12.37 -16.86
N ASP A 123 -4.30 11.23 -17.55
CA ASP A 123 -5.42 10.62 -18.27
C ASP A 123 -6.28 9.72 -17.36
N TRP A 124 -5.85 9.56 -16.10
CA TRP A 124 -6.47 8.70 -15.10
C TRP A 124 -6.84 9.50 -13.86
N ASP A 125 -7.99 9.14 -13.30
CA ASP A 125 -8.41 9.61 -11.98
C ASP A 125 -7.73 8.76 -10.89
N LEU A 126 -6.71 9.32 -10.23
CA LEU A 126 -5.91 8.65 -9.20
C LEU A 126 -6.60 8.76 -7.84
N GLN A 127 -7.02 7.61 -7.30
CA GLN A 127 -7.83 7.51 -6.10
C GLN A 127 -7.07 6.78 -4.99
N ALA A 128 -6.87 7.44 -3.86
CA ALA A 128 -6.29 6.83 -2.66
C ALA A 128 -7.39 6.39 -1.69
N LYS A 129 -7.47 5.07 -1.41
CA LYS A 129 -8.43 4.51 -0.45
C LYS A 129 -8.09 4.83 1.01
N TYR A 130 -6.86 5.22 1.27
CA TYR A 130 -6.37 5.63 2.58
C TYR A 130 -5.61 6.95 2.44
N ASN A 131 -5.72 7.83 3.44
CA ASN A 131 -5.02 9.11 3.47
C ASN A 131 -4.18 9.18 4.75
N ILE A 132 -2.86 9.05 4.61
CA ILE A 132 -1.94 9.14 5.76
C ILE A 132 -1.98 10.55 6.34
N GLY A 133 -2.28 10.65 7.64
CA GLY A 133 -2.15 11.90 8.39
C GLY A 133 -3.39 12.80 8.38
N LYS A 134 -4.52 12.39 7.81
CA LYS A 134 -5.80 13.05 8.14
C LYS A 134 -6.22 12.57 9.53
N LYS A 135 -6.43 13.50 10.46
CA LYS A 135 -7.10 13.19 11.72
C LYS A 135 -8.44 12.55 11.38
N ILE A 136 -8.81 11.53 12.16
CA ILE A 136 -10.16 10.97 12.15
C ILE A 136 -11.07 12.10 12.63
N GLU A 137 -11.61 12.89 11.71
CA GLU A 137 -12.93 13.46 11.95
C GLU A 137 -13.87 12.28 11.81
N ASP A 138 -14.59 12.01 12.89
CA ASP A 138 -15.62 10.98 13.03
C ASP A 138 -16.60 11.15 11.86
N GLU A 139 -16.38 10.44 10.75
CA GLU A 139 -17.37 10.32 9.69
C GLU A 139 -18.52 9.53 10.30
N GLY A 140 -19.58 10.27 10.61
CA GLY A 140 -20.68 9.87 11.45
C GLY A 140 -21.23 8.51 11.10
N THR A 141 -21.47 7.74 12.15
CA THR A 141 -22.45 6.66 12.14
C THR A 141 -23.81 7.32 11.88
N GLU A 142 -24.29 7.28 10.64
CA GLU A 142 -25.72 7.43 10.38
C GLU A 142 -26.42 6.13 10.81
N VAL A 143 -27.42 6.32 11.67
CA VAL A 143 -28.27 5.36 12.37
C VAL A 143 -29.15 4.52 11.47
#